data_AF-A0A3B8MMM3-F1
#
_entry.id   AF-A0A3B8MMM3-F1
#
_cell.length_a   1.000
_cell.length_b   1.000
_cell.length_c   1.000
_cell.angle_alpha   90.00
_cell.angle_beta   90.00
_cell.angle_gamma   90.00
#
_symmetry.space_group_name_H-M   'P 1'
#
loop_
_entity.id
_entity.type
_entity.pdbx_description
1 polymer ?
#
loop_
_entity_poly.entity_id
_entity_poly.type
_entity_poly.pdbx_seq_one_letter_code
_entity_poly.pdbx_strand_id
1 'polypeptide(L)'
;MVERIWQSMTPIKDVIRRVQSILVILTFCFSGTIVAMTVTPGEVLFKARPTSSKAAAAVAGISEITPLLHVQGHSKPALGGQIYKATLSPTASMPQVLRNLRSRPGILYAQPNHLFHTFQVPNDPRVTDQFHLDLISWPALRAVLPSKEKDVIVGIIDSGIDRDHEDLAAHVWTNSVELAGRPGVDDDRNGYVDDVYGWDFTDAPTLPGQGDYVDPDNDPSDESSHGTQ
;
A
#
# COMPACT_ATOMS: atom_id res chain seq x y z
N MET A 1 54.92 4.70 -50.01
CA MET A 1 54.39 3.41 -50.50
C MET A 1 53.00 3.10 -49.93
N VAL A 2 52.70 3.49 -48.69
CA VAL A 2 51.40 3.24 -48.02
C VAL A 2 50.24 4.10 -48.58
N GLU A 3 50.46 5.37 -48.93
CA GLU A 3 49.41 6.25 -49.48
C GLU A 3 48.90 5.86 -50.87
N ARG A 4 49.72 5.20 -51.71
CA ARG A 4 49.29 4.71 -53.03
C ARG A 4 48.37 3.50 -52.94
N ILE A 5 48.48 2.71 -51.87
CA ILE A 5 47.63 1.54 -51.65
C ILE A 5 46.24 1.96 -51.17
N TRP A 6 46.15 3.06 -50.41
CA TRP A 6 44.85 3.56 -49.93
C TRP A 6 43.99 4.21 -51.03
N GLN A 7 44.58 4.74 -52.09
CA GLN A 7 43.85 5.35 -53.21
C GLN A 7 43.32 4.34 -54.24
N SER A 8 43.88 3.13 -54.33
CA SER A 8 43.43 2.09 -55.27
C SER A 8 42.29 1.20 -54.75
N MET A 9 41.81 1.42 -53.53
CA MET A 9 40.78 0.61 -52.85
C MET A 9 39.39 1.27 -52.88
N THR A 10 38.98 1.83 -54.02
CA THR A 10 37.63 2.39 -54.23
C THR A 10 36.48 1.42 -53.90
N PRO A 11 36.54 0.11 -54.21
CA PRO A 11 35.40 -0.79 -53.96
C PRO A 11 35.14 -1.00 -52.46
N ILE A 12 36.18 -0.97 -51.64
CA ILE A 12 36.11 -1.24 -50.20
C ILE A 12 35.52 -0.04 -49.45
N LYS A 13 35.77 1.19 -49.92
CA LYS A 13 35.21 2.42 -49.35
C LYS A 13 33.71 2.52 -49.57
N ASP A 14 33.21 2.06 -50.72
CA ASP A 14 31.77 2.03 -51.02
C ASP A 14 31.04 0.92 -50.27
N VAL A 15 31.69 -0.22 -50.02
CA VAL A 15 31.14 -1.28 -49.14
C VAL A 15 31.04 -0.78 -47.71
N ILE A 16 32.06 -0.10 -47.18
CA ILE A 16 32.04 0.47 -45.82
C ILE A 16 30.94 1.54 -45.69
N ARG A 17 30.77 2.42 -46.69
CA ARG A 17 29.67 3.41 -46.69
C ARG A 17 28.29 2.76 -46.76
N ARG A 18 28.10 1.70 -47.56
CA ARG A 18 26.82 0.98 -47.65
C ARG A 18 26.50 0.21 -46.36
N VAL A 19 27.50 -0.36 -45.69
CA VAL A 19 27.33 -1.02 -44.38
C VAL A 19 27.01 0.01 -43.29
N GLN A 20 27.64 1.19 -43.29
CA GLN A 20 27.33 2.28 -42.36
C GLN A 20 25.91 2.83 -42.57
N SER A 21 25.44 2.95 -43.82
CA SER A 21 24.08 3.42 -44.12
C SER A 21 22.98 2.41 -43.78
N ILE A 22 23.26 1.10 -43.86
CA ILE A 22 22.30 0.05 -43.47
C ILE A 22 22.19 -0.05 -41.93
N LEU A 23 23.27 0.21 -41.20
CA LEU A 23 23.27 0.19 -39.73
C LEU A 23 22.46 1.34 -39.10
N VAL A 24 22.42 2.51 -39.75
CA VAL A 24 21.63 3.67 -39.27
C VAL A 24 20.12 3.45 -39.47
N ILE A 25 19.69 2.68 -40.48
CA ILE A 25 18.27 2.46 -40.77
C ILE A 25 17.64 1.38 -39.88
N LEU A 26 18.44 0.47 -39.30
CA LEU A 26 17.94 -0.57 -38.38
C LEU A 26 17.92 -0.18 -36.90
N THR A 27 18.18 1.09 -36.59
CA THR A 27 18.13 1.63 -35.21
C THR A 27 16.92 2.56 -35.01
N PHE A 28 15.79 2.24 -35.65
CA PHE A 28 14.47 2.63 -35.13
C PHE A 28 13.97 1.50 -34.22
N CYS A 29 14.77 1.16 -33.21
CA CYS A 29 14.32 0.33 -32.11
C CYS A 29 13.23 1.13 -31.41
N PHE A 30 12.02 0.60 -31.49
CA PHE A 30 10.85 0.98 -30.71
C PHE A 30 11.29 1.24 -29.26
N SER A 31 11.48 2.51 -28.89
CA SER A 31 11.54 2.94 -27.50
C SER A 31 10.12 2.95 -26.94
N GLY A 32 9.45 1.79 -27.02
CA GLY A 32 8.23 1.55 -26.32
C GLY A 32 8.57 1.51 -24.84
N THR A 33 8.33 2.61 -24.14
CA THR A 33 8.33 2.61 -22.68
C THR A 33 7.34 1.54 -22.23
N ILE A 34 7.84 0.45 -21.65
CA ILE A 34 6.98 -0.53 -20.98
C ILE A 34 6.48 0.19 -19.72
N VAL A 35 5.33 0.86 -19.83
CA VAL A 35 4.62 1.38 -18.67
C VAL A 35 3.94 0.17 -18.03
N ALA A 36 4.41 -0.24 -16.85
CA ALA A 36 3.72 -1.23 -16.05
C ALA A 36 2.30 -0.76 -15.80
N MET A 37 1.32 -1.57 -16.18
CA MET A 37 -0.09 -1.21 -16.05
C MET A 37 -0.48 -1.31 -14.58
N THR A 38 -0.77 -0.18 -13.93
CA THR A 38 -1.21 -0.14 -12.53
C THR A 38 -2.72 -0.30 -12.37
N VAL A 39 -3.45 -0.35 -13.49
CA VAL A 39 -4.91 -0.42 -13.57
C VAL A 39 -5.32 -1.35 -14.71
N THR A 40 -6.44 -2.04 -14.55
CA THR A 40 -7.07 -2.79 -15.64
C THR A 40 -7.64 -1.81 -16.67
N PRO A 41 -7.19 -1.85 -17.94
CA PRO A 41 -7.70 -0.96 -18.98
C PRO A 41 -9.20 -1.08 -19.13
N GLY A 42 -9.85 0.07 -19.24
CA GLY A 42 -11.29 0.11 -19.49
C GLY A 42 -12.14 -0.39 -18.33
N GLU A 43 -11.61 -0.52 -17.12
CA GLU A 43 -12.40 -0.88 -15.95
C GLU A 43 -12.30 0.18 -14.84
N VAL A 44 -13.45 0.54 -14.28
CA VAL A 44 -13.54 1.43 -13.12
C VAL A 44 -14.45 0.82 -12.06
N LEU A 45 -14.17 1.11 -10.80
CA LEU A 45 -14.96 0.70 -9.66
C LEU A 45 -15.69 1.91 -9.10
N PHE A 46 -16.96 1.75 -8.72
CA PHE A 46 -17.71 2.80 -8.04
C PHE A 46 -18.61 2.24 -6.95
N LYS A 47 -18.83 3.06 -5.92
CA LYS A 47 -19.83 2.79 -4.88
C LYS A 47 -21.00 3.74 -5.04
N ALA A 48 -22.21 3.20 -5.07
CA ALA A 48 -23.45 3.96 -5.14
C ALA A 48 -24.28 3.76 -3.87
N ARG A 49 -25.08 4.76 -3.51
CA ARG A 49 -26.16 4.59 -2.54
C ARG A 49 -27.13 3.50 -3.04
N PRO A 50 -27.84 2.78 -2.14
CA PRO A 50 -28.64 1.61 -2.51
C PRO A 50 -29.64 1.80 -3.67
N THR A 51 -30.15 3.02 -3.87
CA THR A 51 -31.13 3.36 -4.91
C THR A 51 -30.53 4.08 -6.13
N SER A 52 -29.23 4.36 -6.13
CA SER A 52 -28.58 5.24 -7.11
C SER A 52 -27.70 4.52 -8.12
N SER A 53 -27.65 3.18 -8.12
CA SER A 53 -26.81 2.42 -9.06
C SER A 53 -27.14 2.68 -10.53
N LYS A 54 -28.43 2.92 -10.85
CA LYS A 54 -28.88 3.31 -12.20
C LYS A 54 -28.36 4.67 -12.66
N ALA A 55 -27.95 5.57 -11.75
CA ALA A 55 -27.40 6.88 -12.11
C ALA A 55 -26.07 6.75 -12.88
N ALA A 56 -25.33 5.66 -12.67
CA ALA A 56 -24.11 5.35 -13.41
C ALA A 56 -24.38 4.87 -14.85
N ALA A 57 -25.49 4.18 -15.11
CA ALA A 57 -25.83 3.69 -16.46
C ALA A 57 -26.06 4.82 -17.48
N ALA A 58 -26.36 6.03 -17.01
CA ALA A 58 -26.52 7.23 -17.84
C ALA A 58 -25.20 7.98 -18.10
N VAL A 59 -24.05 7.47 -17.66
CA VAL A 59 -22.74 8.07 -17.91
C VAL A 59 -22.21 7.61 -19.27
N ALA A 60 -22.01 8.56 -20.17
CA ALA A 60 -21.44 8.29 -21.49
C ALA A 60 -20.04 7.65 -21.37
N GLY A 61 -19.80 6.60 -22.14
CA GLY A 61 -18.55 5.85 -22.17
C GLY A 61 -18.53 4.59 -21.31
N ILE A 62 -19.59 4.29 -20.57
CA ILE A 62 -19.77 3.00 -19.87
C ILE A 62 -20.56 2.04 -20.79
N SER A 63 -20.03 0.84 -20.99
CA SER A 63 -20.65 -0.22 -21.82
C SER A 63 -21.39 -1.27 -20.97
N GLU A 64 -20.91 -1.55 -19.77
CA GLU A 64 -21.49 -2.54 -18.87
C GLU A 64 -21.31 -2.12 -17.41
N ILE A 65 -22.27 -2.48 -16.55
CA ILE A 65 -22.18 -2.34 -15.11
C ILE A 65 -22.53 -3.67 -14.45
N THR A 66 -21.61 -4.22 -13.66
CA THR A 66 -21.78 -5.50 -12.97
C THR A 66 -21.60 -5.31 -11.46
N PRO A 67 -22.49 -5.82 -10.61
CA PRO A 67 -22.27 -5.79 -9.15
C PRO A 67 -21.10 -6.71 -8.78
N LEU A 68 -20.15 -6.21 -7.98
CA LEU A 68 -18.95 -6.98 -7.63
C LEU A 68 -19.16 -7.98 -6.48
N LEU A 69 -20.15 -7.73 -5.63
CA LEU A 69 -20.48 -8.59 -4.50
C LEU A 69 -21.91 -9.09 -4.69
N HIS A 70 -22.04 -10.26 -5.32
CA HIS A 70 -23.31 -10.97 -5.41
C HIS A 70 -23.54 -11.71 -4.09
N VAL A 71 -24.49 -11.24 -3.28
CA VAL A 71 -24.86 -11.89 -2.03
C VAL A 71 -25.66 -13.15 -2.37
N GLN A 72 -25.03 -14.33 -2.34
CA GLN A 72 -25.76 -15.59 -2.24
C GLN A 72 -26.05 -15.89 -0.77
N GLY A 73 -27.33 -15.91 -0.39
CA GLY A 73 -27.77 -16.35 0.95
C GLY A 73 -28.03 -15.25 1.97
N HIS A 74 -28.64 -15.65 3.10
CA HIS A 74 -29.21 -14.81 4.17
C HIS A 74 -28.19 -14.07 5.06
N SER A 75 -27.10 -13.55 4.52
CA SER A 75 -26.14 -12.72 5.28
C SER A 75 -26.43 -11.23 5.10
N LYS A 76 -26.42 -10.49 6.21
CA LYS A 76 -26.84 -9.08 6.33
C LYS A 76 -26.26 -8.16 5.23
N PRO A 77 -27.05 -7.24 4.64
CA PRO A 77 -26.67 -6.39 3.50
C PRO A 77 -25.79 -5.18 3.90
N ALA A 78 -24.78 -5.39 4.75
CA ALA A 78 -23.93 -4.27 5.19
C ALA A 78 -22.88 -3.87 4.13
N LEU A 79 -22.44 -4.81 3.29
CA LEU A 79 -21.39 -4.58 2.27
C LEU A 79 -21.79 -5.04 0.86
N GLY A 80 -22.74 -5.96 0.74
CA GLY A 80 -23.21 -6.48 -0.55
C GLY A 80 -24.23 -5.57 -1.23
N GLY A 81 -24.00 -5.22 -2.50
CA GLY A 81 -24.99 -4.56 -3.37
C GLY A 81 -24.78 -3.06 -3.66
N GLN A 82 -23.69 -2.45 -3.17
CA GLN A 82 -23.41 -1.03 -3.41
C GLN A 82 -22.15 -0.77 -4.22
N ILE A 83 -21.30 -1.79 -4.42
CA ILE A 83 -20.05 -1.69 -5.19
C ILE A 83 -20.25 -2.35 -6.55
N TYR A 84 -19.88 -1.62 -7.60
CA TYR A 84 -20.08 -2.01 -8.98
C TYR A 84 -18.77 -1.86 -9.76
N LYS A 85 -18.56 -2.77 -10.70
CA LYS A 85 -17.57 -2.63 -11.76
C LYS A 85 -18.27 -2.04 -12.98
N ALA A 86 -17.73 -0.96 -13.53
CA ALA A 86 -18.14 -0.43 -14.83
C ALA A 86 -17.06 -0.71 -15.87
N THR A 87 -17.46 -1.37 -16.96
CA THR A 87 -16.64 -1.56 -18.15
C THR A 87 -16.81 -0.36 -19.06
N LEU A 88 -15.72 0.17 -19.59
CA LEU A 88 -15.70 1.31 -20.49
C LEU A 88 -15.75 0.85 -21.94
N SER A 89 -16.41 1.64 -22.78
CA SER A 89 -16.34 1.44 -24.23
C SER A 89 -14.89 1.64 -24.73
N PRO A 90 -14.46 0.96 -25.81
CA PRO A 90 -13.07 1.02 -26.30
C PRO A 90 -12.55 2.43 -26.62
N THR A 91 -13.45 3.37 -26.91
CA THR A 91 -13.14 4.77 -27.25
C THR A 91 -13.28 5.73 -26.06
N ALA A 92 -13.68 5.24 -24.88
CA ALA A 92 -13.96 6.09 -23.73
C ALA A 92 -12.68 6.46 -22.95
N SER A 93 -12.59 7.73 -22.55
CA SER A 93 -11.50 8.23 -21.70
C SER A 93 -11.80 7.94 -20.23
N MET A 94 -11.02 7.06 -19.60
CA MET A 94 -11.16 6.71 -18.18
C MET A 94 -11.16 7.94 -17.25
N PRO A 95 -10.24 8.92 -17.37
CA PRO A 95 -10.30 10.14 -16.55
C PRO A 95 -11.62 10.91 -16.70
N GLN A 96 -12.17 10.97 -17.91
CA GLN A 96 -13.45 11.65 -18.16
C GLN A 96 -14.62 10.89 -17.56
N VAL A 97 -14.65 9.56 -17.69
CA VAL A 97 -15.69 8.72 -17.09
C VAL A 97 -15.66 8.81 -15.57
N LEU A 98 -14.47 8.79 -14.96
CA LEU A 98 -14.31 8.96 -13.50
C LEU A 98 -14.83 10.33 -13.03
N ARG A 99 -14.50 11.42 -13.72
CA ARG A 99 -15.05 12.75 -13.42
C ARG A 99 -16.58 12.75 -13.51
N ASN A 100 -17.12 12.15 -14.57
CA ASN A 100 -18.57 12.08 -14.79
C ASN A 100 -19.28 11.20 -13.76
N LEU A 101 -18.67 10.11 -13.28
CA LEU A 101 -19.23 9.28 -12.23
C LEU A 101 -19.24 10.03 -10.90
N ARG A 102 -18.12 10.68 -10.54
CA ARG A 102 -17.97 11.42 -9.28
C ARG A 102 -18.94 12.61 -9.17
N SER A 103 -19.38 13.17 -10.29
CA SER A 103 -20.36 14.28 -10.30
C SER A 103 -21.83 13.83 -10.21
N ARG A 104 -22.12 12.51 -10.25
CA ARG A 104 -23.50 12.02 -10.22
C ARG A 104 -24.06 11.97 -8.79
N PRO A 105 -25.26 12.53 -8.56
CA PRO A 105 -25.95 12.36 -7.29
C PRO A 105 -26.13 10.89 -6.93
N GLY A 106 -25.68 10.51 -5.73
CA GLY A 106 -25.79 9.16 -5.21
C GLY A 106 -24.60 8.23 -5.53
N ILE A 107 -23.61 8.68 -6.31
CA ILE A 107 -22.28 8.05 -6.36
C ILE A 107 -21.47 8.57 -5.18
N LEU A 108 -20.95 7.67 -4.34
CA LEU A 108 -20.14 8.01 -3.18
C LEU A 108 -18.66 8.16 -3.54
N TYR A 109 -18.15 7.26 -4.38
CA TYR A 109 -16.82 7.36 -4.96
C TYR A 109 -16.75 6.59 -6.28
N ALA A 110 -15.76 6.94 -7.10
CA ALA A 110 -15.37 6.17 -8.27
C ALA A 110 -13.84 6.23 -8.45
N GLN A 111 -13.22 5.10 -8.80
CA GLN A 111 -11.77 4.94 -8.94
C GLN A 111 -11.44 3.97 -10.08
N PRO A 112 -10.22 3.97 -10.64
CA PRO A 112 -9.77 2.91 -11.54
C PRO A 112 -9.87 1.52 -10.88
N ASN A 113 -10.05 0.47 -11.68
CA ASN A 113 -9.82 -0.88 -11.19
C ASN A 113 -8.31 -1.12 -11.11
N HIS A 114 -7.72 -1.00 -9.93
CA HIS A 114 -6.29 -1.22 -9.74
C HIS A 114 -5.95 -2.71 -9.79
N LEU A 115 -4.87 -3.04 -10.50
CA LEU A 115 -4.31 -4.39 -10.45
C LEU A 115 -3.60 -4.56 -9.12
N PHE A 116 -4.14 -5.43 -8.26
CA PHE A 116 -3.45 -5.84 -7.03
C PHE A 116 -2.61 -7.06 -7.34
N HIS A 117 -1.32 -6.99 -7.00
CA HIS A 117 -0.43 -8.13 -7.02
C HIS A 117 -0.28 -8.67 -5.61
N THR A 118 -0.26 -9.99 -5.47
CA THR A 118 0.16 -10.61 -4.20
C THR A 118 1.64 -10.31 -3.99
N PHE A 119 1.97 -9.56 -2.94
CA PHE A 119 3.35 -9.34 -2.53
C PHE A 119 3.94 -10.68 -2.07
N GLN A 120 4.78 -11.29 -2.90
CA GLN A 120 5.65 -12.40 -2.46
C GLN A 120 6.92 -11.88 -1.76
N VAL A 121 7.28 -10.62 -2.02
CA VAL A 121 8.40 -9.91 -1.39
C VAL A 121 7.83 -8.87 -0.44
N PRO A 122 8.36 -8.71 0.79
CA PRO A 122 7.95 -7.64 1.70
C PRO A 122 7.93 -6.29 1.00
N ASN A 123 6.91 -5.48 1.27
CA ASN A 123 6.71 -4.15 0.70
C ASN A 123 7.50 -3.06 1.45
N ASP A 124 8.31 -3.44 2.44
CA ASP A 124 9.18 -2.58 3.21
C ASP A 124 10.40 -2.13 2.36
N PRO A 125 10.57 -0.82 2.09
CA PRO A 125 11.71 -0.30 1.35
C PRO A 125 13.09 -0.61 1.96
N ARG A 126 13.14 -0.87 3.28
CA ARG A 126 14.35 -1.16 4.05
C ARG A 126 14.54 -2.64 4.36
N VAL A 127 13.81 -3.54 3.69
CA VAL A 127 13.97 -4.99 3.88
C VAL A 127 15.42 -5.46 3.67
N THR A 128 16.21 -4.77 2.83
CA THR A 128 17.63 -5.09 2.60
C THR A 128 18.54 -4.83 3.79
N ASP A 129 18.12 -3.95 4.71
CA ASP A 129 18.89 -3.61 5.91
C ASP A 129 18.64 -4.65 7.04
N GLN A 130 17.57 -5.45 6.91
CA GLN A 130 17.11 -6.42 7.90
C GLN A 130 17.69 -7.82 7.64
N PHE A 131 19.02 -7.92 7.57
CA PHE A 131 19.74 -9.17 7.26
C PHE A 131 19.34 -10.37 8.14
N HIS A 132 18.87 -10.11 9.36
CA HIS A 132 18.46 -11.14 10.31
C HIS A 132 17.19 -11.89 9.87
N LEU A 133 16.33 -11.29 9.04
CA LEU A 133 15.16 -11.95 8.48
C LEU A 133 15.54 -13.10 7.55
N ASP A 134 16.64 -12.96 6.80
CA ASP A 134 17.19 -14.04 5.98
C ASP A 134 17.79 -15.15 6.84
N LEU A 135 18.47 -14.80 7.94
CA LEU A 135 19.06 -15.78 8.87
C LEU A 135 18.01 -16.71 9.47
N ILE A 136 16.81 -16.20 9.79
CA ILE A 136 15.70 -17.00 10.31
C ILE A 136 14.80 -17.58 9.21
N SER A 137 15.17 -17.42 7.93
CA SER A 137 14.39 -17.86 6.77
C SER A 137 12.95 -17.32 6.75
N TRP A 138 12.76 -16.09 7.23
CA TRP A 138 11.44 -15.46 7.36
C TRP A 138 10.65 -15.40 6.04
N PRO A 139 11.24 -15.04 4.88
CA PRO A 139 10.49 -15.01 3.62
C PRO A 139 9.92 -16.38 3.23
N ALA A 140 10.69 -17.46 3.47
CA ALA A 140 10.25 -18.82 3.18
C ALA A 140 9.16 -19.29 4.15
N LEU A 141 9.28 -18.94 5.45
CA LEU A 141 8.27 -19.27 6.46
C LEU A 141 6.95 -18.55 6.16
N ARG A 142 6.99 -17.25 5.87
CA ARG A 142 5.79 -16.44 5.57
C ARG A 142 5.00 -16.98 4.37
N ALA A 143 5.67 -17.56 3.37
CA ALA A 143 5.02 -18.14 2.20
C ALA A 143 4.17 -19.39 2.51
N VAL A 144 4.42 -20.07 3.63
CA VAL A 144 3.71 -21.29 4.04
C VAL A 144 2.80 -21.10 5.26
N LEU A 145 2.89 -19.95 5.93
CA LEU A 145 2.01 -19.62 7.04
C LEU A 145 0.57 -19.34 6.55
N PRO A 146 -0.47 -19.74 7.31
CA PRO A 146 -1.84 -19.40 6.98
C PRO A 146 -2.03 -17.89 6.91
N SER A 147 -2.73 -17.40 5.90
CA SER A 147 -3.02 -15.96 5.70
C SER A 147 -3.92 -15.32 6.77
N LYS A 148 -4.46 -16.14 7.68
CA LYS A 148 -5.29 -15.69 8.79
C LYS A 148 -4.50 -15.89 10.07
N GLU A 149 -3.64 -14.91 10.35
CA GLU A 149 -2.89 -14.86 11.59
C GLU A 149 -3.87 -14.65 12.76
N LYS A 150 -3.56 -15.26 13.90
CA LYS A 150 -4.25 -14.93 15.15
C LYS A 150 -3.55 -13.69 15.69
N ASP A 151 -4.32 -12.68 16.09
CA ASP A 151 -3.74 -11.54 16.79
C ASP A 151 -3.14 -12.06 18.11
N VAL A 152 -1.83 -11.88 18.27
CA VAL A 152 -1.09 -12.24 19.47
C VAL A 152 -0.70 -10.93 20.16
N ILE A 153 -1.10 -10.79 21.42
CA ILE A 153 -0.68 -9.66 22.24
C ILE A 153 0.70 -9.99 22.82
N VAL A 154 1.68 -9.12 22.57
CA VAL A 154 3.04 -9.22 23.10
C VAL A 154 3.28 -8.05 24.04
N GLY A 155 3.60 -8.34 25.31
CA GLY A 155 3.99 -7.33 26.28
C GLY A 155 5.47 -7.01 26.13
N ILE A 156 5.79 -5.73 25.89
CA ILE A 156 7.16 -5.22 25.80
C ILE A 156 7.45 -4.44 27.09
N ILE A 157 8.56 -4.79 27.76
CA ILE A 157 9.03 -4.09 28.96
C ILE A 157 10.34 -3.41 28.55
N ASP A 158 10.24 -2.13 28.20
CA ASP A 158 11.33 -1.32 27.66
C ASP A 158 11.08 0.16 28.00
N SER A 159 11.70 1.10 27.28
CA SER A 159 11.60 2.54 27.52
C SER A 159 10.32 3.21 27.02
N GLY A 160 9.30 2.44 26.64
CA GLY A 160 8.07 2.93 26.01
C GLY A 160 8.01 2.65 24.51
N ILE A 161 7.07 3.27 23.81
CA ILE A 161 6.89 3.15 22.36
C ILE A 161 6.47 4.48 21.73
N ASP A 162 7.02 4.83 20.57
CA ASP A 162 6.45 5.86 19.71
C ASP A 162 5.16 5.34 19.04
N ARG A 163 4.05 5.78 19.63
CA ARG A 163 2.68 5.39 19.31
C ARG A 163 2.24 5.91 17.94
N ASP A 164 2.83 7.02 17.54
CA ASP A 164 2.51 7.74 16.30
C ASP A 164 3.45 7.33 15.15
N HIS A 165 4.41 6.44 15.41
CA HIS A 165 5.30 5.91 14.38
C HIS A 165 4.49 5.19 13.29
N GLU A 166 4.70 5.60 12.02
CA GLU A 166 3.84 5.20 10.89
C GLU A 166 3.76 3.68 10.66
N ASP A 167 4.80 2.95 11.06
CA ASP A 167 4.88 1.49 10.92
C ASP A 167 4.36 0.71 12.14
N LEU A 168 4.29 1.37 13.31
CA LEU A 168 3.91 0.75 14.58
C LEU A 168 2.48 1.08 15.01
N ALA A 169 1.99 2.28 14.71
CA ALA A 169 0.71 2.81 15.21
C ALA A 169 -0.48 1.87 14.98
N ALA A 170 -0.49 1.14 13.85
CA ALA A 170 -1.56 0.18 13.52
C ALA A 170 -1.49 -1.13 14.32
N HIS A 171 -0.37 -1.40 14.99
CA HIS A 171 -0.07 -2.64 15.71
C HIS A 171 0.03 -2.45 17.23
N VAL A 172 -0.02 -1.20 17.73
CA VAL A 172 -0.04 -0.92 19.17
C VAL A 172 -1.32 -1.47 19.80
N TRP A 173 -1.16 -2.29 20.84
CA TRP A 173 -2.29 -2.81 21.59
C TRP A 173 -3.06 -1.68 22.28
N THR A 174 -4.38 -1.81 22.34
CA THR A 174 -5.25 -0.84 23.01
C THR A 174 -6.13 -1.54 24.03
N ASN A 175 -6.09 -1.07 25.28
CA ASN A 175 -7.01 -1.47 26.33
C ASN A 175 -8.40 -0.90 26.00
N SER A 176 -9.25 -1.74 25.39
CA SER A 176 -10.59 -1.32 24.97
C SER A 176 -11.52 -0.94 26.12
N VAL A 177 -11.23 -1.39 27.36
CA VAL A 177 -12.05 -1.06 28.52
C VAL A 177 -11.76 0.37 28.94
N GLU A 178 -10.49 0.73 29.10
CA GLU A 178 -10.05 2.10 29.41
C GLU A 178 -10.36 3.08 28.28
N LEU A 179 -10.18 2.68 27.01
CA LEU A 179 -10.55 3.53 25.86
C LEU A 179 -12.03 3.93 25.87
N ALA A 180 -12.90 3.02 26.30
CA ALA A 180 -14.34 3.25 26.43
C ALA A 180 -14.74 3.75 27.83
N GLY A 181 -13.75 3.96 28.70
CA GLY A 181 -13.87 4.31 30.09
C GLY A 181 -14.12 5.79 30.35
N ARG A 182 -13.91 6.20 31.60
CA ARG A 182 -14.09 7.54 32.13
C ARG A 182 -12.73 8.10 32.51
N PRO A 183 -12.39 9.32 32.07
CA PRO A 183 -11.12 9.94 32.43
C PRO A 183 -10.90 9.99 33.95
N GLY A 184 -9.71 9.57 34.37
CA GLY A 184 -9.28 9.51 35.76
C GLY A 184 -9.87 8.33 36.55
N VAL A 185 -10.35 7.28 35.87
CA VAL A 185 -10.91 6.09 36.51
C VAL A 185 -10.25 4.85 35.93
N ASP A 186 -9.77 3.97 36.81
CA ASP A 186 -9.43 2.59 36.48
C ASP A 186 -10.74 1.79 36.28
N ASP A 187 -11.18 1.65 35.03
CA ASP A 187 -12.46 1.05 34.67
C ASP A 187 -12.38 -0.48 34.54
N ASP A 188 -11.20 -1.03 34.21
CA ASP A 188 -10.97 -2.47 34.14
C ASP A 188 -10.54 -3.11 35.49
N ARG A 189 -10.19 -2.26 36.47
CA ARG A 189 -9.78 -2.59 37.85
C ARG A 189 -8.46 -3.35 37.93
N ASN A 190 -7.53 -3.04 37.03
CA ASN A 190 -6.20 -3.63 37.00
C ASN A 190 -5.19 -2.92 37.92
N GLY A 191 -5.55 -1.76 38.49
CA GLY A 191 -4.72 -0.94 39.37
C GLY A 191 -4.05 0.26 38.69
N TYR A 192 -4.28 0.45 37.39
CA TYR A 192 -3.72 1.51 36.56
C TYR A 192 -4.84 2.38 36.01
N VAL A 193 -4.73 3.69 36.17
CA VAL A 193 -5.79 4.63 35.79
C VAL A 193 -5.58 5.09 34.35
N ASP A 194 -6.55 4.89 33.46
CA ASP A 194 -6.48 5.31 32.07
C ASP A 194 -5.29 4.67 31.28
N ASP A 195 -4.94 3.40 31.54
CA ASP A 195 -3.86 2.65 30.85
C ASP A 195 -4.26 2.18 29.44
N VAL A 196 -4.74 3.11 28.61
CA VAL A 196 -5.33 2.84 27.29
C VAL A 196 -4.39 2.08 26.37
N TYR A 197 -3.07 2.20 26.54
CA TYR A 197 -2.10 1.65 25.61
C TYR A 197 -0.89 0.99 26.29
N GLY A 198 -0.99 0.78 27.60
CA GLY A 198 0.14 0.43 28.45
C GLY A 198 0.29 1.42 29.60
N TRP A 199 1.38 1.25 30.34
CA TRP A 199 1.65 1.97 31.57
C TRP A 199 3.14 2.26 31.69
N ASP A 200 3.50 3.45 32.17
CA ASP A 200 4.86 3.75 32.57
C ASP A 200 5.06 3.45 34.06
N PHE A 201 6.00 2.55 34.33
CA PHE A 201 6.35 2.11 35.68
C PHE A 201 7.54 2.86 36.26
N THR A 202 8.07 3.84 35.53
CA THR A 202 9.33 4.47 35.85
C THR A 202 9.23 5.34 37.10
N ASP A 203 10.04 5.00 38.10
CA ASP A 203 10.24 5.78 39.33
C ASP A 203 11.74 5.76 39.65
N ALA A 204 12.49 6.57 38.90
CA ALA A 204 13.94 6.65 38.97
C ALA A 204 14.45 8.10 38.98
N PRO A 205 14.05 8.92 39.97
CA PRO A 205 14.33 10.36 40.01
C PRO A 205 15.83 10.70 40.11
N THR A 206 16.67 9.70 40.42
CA THR A 206 18.13 9.86 40.52
C THR A 206 18.89 9.36 39.30
N LEU A 207 18.22 8.78 38.29
CA LEU A 207 18.88 8.35 37.07
C LEU A 207 19.11 9.55 36.14
N PRO A 208 20.34 9.76 35.65
CA PRO A 208 20.60 10.76 34.63
C PRO A 208 20.12 10.23 33.27
N GLY A 209 19.06 10.82 32.72
CA GLY A 209 18.49 10.47 31.42
C GLY A 209 17.67 11.62 30.81
N GLN A 210 17.22 11.46 29.57
CA GLN A 210 16.19 12.31 28.96
C GLN A 210 14.85 11.60 29.17
N GLY A 211 13.91 12.24 29.88
CA GLY A 211 12.61 11.65 30.16
C GLY A 211 12.01 12.01 31.52
N ASP A 212 10.78 11.57 31.78
CA ASP A 212 10.03 11.75 33.02
C ASP A 212 10.16 10.58 33.99
N TYR A 213 11.41 10.28 34.39
CA TYR A 213 11.75 9.25 35.39
C TYR A 213 11.28 9.52 36.82
N VAL A 214 10.31 10.40 37.02
CA VAL A 214 9.98 10.99 38.32
C VAL A 214 8.70 10.43 38.91
N ASP A 215 7.73 9.98 38.11
CA ASP A 215 6.45 9.45 38.59
C ASP A 215 5.86 8.42 37.61
N PRO A 216 5.45 7.22 38.08
CA PRO A 216 4.71 6.27 37.25
C PRO A 216 3.37 6.83 36.79
N ASP A 217 3.05 6.72 35.51
CA ASP A 217 1.80 7.23 34.95
C ASP A 217 1.29 6.41 33.75
N ASN A 218 0.27 6.94 33.09
CA ASN A 218 -0.41 6.30 31.97
C ASN A 218 0.16 6.66 30.59
N ASP A 219 1.36 7.27 30.53
CA ASP A 219 2.03 7.66 29.30
C ASP A 219 3.26 6.77 29.02
N PRO A 220 3.08 5.60 28.38
CA PRO A 220 4.19 4.72 28.02
C PRO A 220 4.94 5.19 26.76
N SER A 221 5.07 6.51 26.56
CA SER A 221 5.75 7.09 25.41
C SER A 221 7.24 6.84 25.47
N ASP A 222 7.87 6.58 24.31
CA ASP A 222 9.31 6.34 24.27
C ASP A 222 10.11 7.63 24.31
N GLU A 223 10.86 7.81 25.39
CA GLU A 223 11.72 8.97 25.60
C GLU A 223 13.20 8.69 25.32
N SER A 224 13.57 7.41 25.11
CA SER A 224 14.96 6.97 24.94
C SER A 224 15.28 6.42 23.54
N SER A 225 14.26 6.25 22.69
CA SER A 225 14.27 5.61 21.37
C SER A 225 14.56 4.11 21.35
N HIS A 226 14.84 3.48 22.49
CA HIS A 226 15.20 2.07 22.54
C HIS A 226 13.98 1.18 22.37
N GLY A 227 12.88 1.46 23.07
CA GLY A 227 11.66 0.67 22.99
C GLY A 227 10.96 0.73 21.63
N THR A 228 11.17 1.79 20.85
CA THR A 228 10.65 1.95 19.49
C THR A 228 11.46 1.19 18.42
N GLN A 229 12.70 0.79 18.71
CA GLN A 229 13.63 0.19 17.73
C GLN A 229 13.48 -1.31 17.49
#